data_AF-A0A242DAG4-F1
#
_entry.id   AF-A0A242DAG4-F1
#
_cell.length_a   1.000
_cell.length_b   1.000
_cell.length_c   1.000
_cell.angle_alpha   90.00
_cell.angle_beta   90.00
_cell.angle_gamma   90.00
#
_symmetry.space_group_name_H-M   'P 1'
#
loop_
_entity.id
_entity.type
_entity.pdbx_description
1 polymer ?
#
loop_
_entity_poly.entity_id
_entity_poly.type
_entity_poly.pdbx_seq_one_letter_code
_entity_poly.pdbx_strand_id
1 'polypeptide(L)' 'MISDDAAMILTMLERNTDHKLPYWDKSAPEEIKEAFGISKGQFKRAIGHLLKEKLIEQTEGEIRLKS' A
#
# COMPACT_ATOMS: atom_id res chain seq x y z
N MET A 1 0.82 3.79 -16.04
CA MET A 1 0.28 4.95 -15.32
C MET A 1 -0.19 4.46 -13.96
N ILE A 2 0.18 5.13 -12.88
CA ILE A 2 -0.22 4.76 -11.53
C ILE A 2 -1.70 5.10 -11.35
N SER A 3 -2.50 4.15 -10.87
CA SER A 3 -3.91 4.39 -10.55
C SER A 3 -4.03 5.30 -9.33
N ASP A 4 -5.14 6.03 -9.19
CA ASP A 4 -5.37 6.93 -8.05
C ASP A 4 -5.17 6.22 -6.70
N ASP A 5 -5.64 4.98 -6.56
CA ASP A 5 -5.44 4.15 -5.36
C ASP A 5 -3.95 3.90 -5.05
N ALA A 6 -3.13 3.70 -6.07
CA ALA A 6 -1.69 3.44 -5.91
C ALA A 6 -0.92 4.73 -5.63
N ALA A 7 -1.31 5.85 -6.24
CA ALA A 7 -0.74 7.15 -5.96
C ALA A 7 -1.04 7.57 -4.51
N MET A 8 -2.28 7.38 -4.04
CA MET A 8 -2.66 7.62 -2.64
C MET A 8 -1.79 6.81 -1.67
N ILE A 9 -1.66 5.50 -1.86
CA ILE A 9 -0.85 4.64 -0.97
C ILE A 9 0.62 5.06 -0.98
N LEU A 10 1.18 5.39 -2.15
CA LEU A 10 2.55 5.87 -2.26
C LEU A 10 2.75 7.20 -1.50
N THR A 11 1.83 8.16 -1.65
CA THR A 11 1.87 9.41 -0.90
C THR A 11 1.75 9.19 0.61
N MET A 12 0.93 8.24 1.07
CA MET A 12 0.86 7.90 2.49
C MET A 12 2.18 7.32 3.01
N LEU A 13 2.85 6.48 2.23
CA LEU A 13 4.17 5.95 2.55
C LEU A 13 5.25 7.06 2.60
N GLU A 14 5.27 7.95 1.60
CA GLU A 14 6.21 9.09 1.55
C GLU A 14 6.03 10.05 2.73
N ARG A 15 4.79 10.23 3.21
CA ARG A 15 4.48 11.12 4.33
C ARG A 15 4.66 10.48 5.70
N ASN A 16 4.65 9.15 5.79
CA ASN A 16 4.89 8.47 7.05
C ASN A 16 6.37 8.61 7.44
N THR A 17 6.63 8.99 8.69
CA THR A 17 7.99 9.16 9.25
C THR A 17 8.88 7.94 9.04
N ASP A 18 8.31 6.74 9.14
CA ASP A 18 9.04 5.49 9.00
C ASP A 18 9.02 4.91 7.57
N HIS A 19 8.40 5.62 6.63
CA HIS A 19 8.18 5.19 5.24
C HIS A 19 7.57 3.79 5.09
N LYS A 20 6.78 3.37 6.08
CA LYS A 20 6.13 2.06 6.14
C LYS A 20 4.68 2.19 6.56
N LEU A 21 3.86 1.23 6.20
CA LEU A 21 2.47 1.11 6.65
C LEU A 21 2.23 -0.31 7.15
N PRO A 22 1.58 -0.51 8.32
CA PRO A 22 1.34 -1.83 8.92
C PRO A 22 0.18 -2.56 8.23
N TYR A 23 0.19 -2.57 6.90
CA TYR A 23 -0.81 -3.24 6.06
C TYR A 23 -0.11 -3.98 4.92
N TRP A 24 -0.68 -5.11 4.52
CA TRP A 24 -0.13 -5.96 3.47
C TRP A 24 -1.25 -6.78 2.81
N ASP A 25 -0.92 -7.59 1.82
CA ASP A 25 -1.91 -8.33 1.03
C ASP A 25 -2.81 -9.28 1.86
N LYS A 26 -2.39 -9.63 3.07
CA LYS A 26 -3.14 -10.46 4.02
C LYS A 26 -3.96 -9.68 5.06
N SER A 27 -3.82 -8.35 5.20
CA SER A 27 -4.63 -7.52 6.12
C SER A 27 -6.13 -7.72 5.95
N ALA A 28 -6.92 -7.56 7.01
CA ALA A 28 -8.35 -7.81 6.95
C ALA A 28 -9.05 -6.79 6.01
N PRO A 29 -10.10 -7.19 5.28
CA PRO A 29 -10.84 -6.27 4.41
C PRO A 29 -11.35 -5.01 5.13
N GLU A 30 -11.77 -5.15 6.37
CA GLU A 30 -12.30 -4.09 7.23
C GLU A 30 -11.19 -3.08 7.59
N GLU A 31 -10.02 -3.56 8.01
CA GLU A 31 -8.84 -2.72 8.30
C GLU A 31 -8.41 -1.90 7.09
N ILE A 32 -8.40 -2.53 5.90
CA ILE A 32 -8.05 -1.84 4.65
C ILE A 32 -9.08 -0.77 4.32
N LYS A 33 -10.37 -1.08 4.48
CA LYS A 33 -11.44 -0.13 4.19
C LYS A 33 -11.40 1.07 5.14
N GLU A 34 -11.13 0.84 6.42
CA GLU A 34 -11.01 1.90 7.43
C GLU A 34 -9.80 2.80 7.17
N ALA A 35 -8.64 2.21 6.83
CA ALA A 35 -7.41 2.97 6.64
C ALA A 35 -7.32 3.70 5.29
N PHE A 36 -7.82 3.09 4.21
CA PHE A 36 -7.60 3.58 2.84
C PHE A 36 -8.90 3.99 2.11
N GLY A 37 -10.07 3.72 2.69
CA GLY A 37 -11.36 4.02 2.06
C GLY A 37 -11.68 3.16 0.83
N ILE A 38 -10.88 2.11 0.55
CA ILE A 38 -11.01 1.24 -0.63
C ILE A 38 -11.19 -0.22 -0.24
N SER A 39 -11.66 -1.04 -1.17
CA SER A 39 -11.76 -2.50 -0.94
C SER A 39 -10.39 -3.17 -0.88
N LYS A 40 -10.29 -4.33 -0.20
CA LYS A 40 -9.09 -5.19 -0.24
C LYS A 40 -8.65 -5.56 -1.65
N GLY A 41 -9.59 -5.73 -2.57
CA GLY A 41 -9.29 -5.98 -3.98
C GLY A 41 -8.61 -4.80 -4.68
N GLN A 42 -9.08 -3.57 -4.43
CA GLN A 42 -8.42 -2.35 -4.91
C GLN A 42 -7.04 -2.18 -4.30
N PHE A 43 -6.93 -2.34 -2.98
CA PHE A 43 -5.67 -2.27 -2.26
C PHE A 43 -4.62 -3.24 -2.82
N LYS A 44 -4.97 -4.52 -3.01
CA LYS A 44 -4.08 -5.52 -3.60
C LYS A 44 -3.62 -5.15 -5.00
N ARG A 45 -4.51 -4.60 -5.84
CA ARG A 45 -4.13 -4.12 -7.18
C ARG A 45 -3.17 -2.93 -7.10
N ALA A 46 -3.43 -2.00 -6.19
CA ALA A 46 -2.62 -0.81 -6.00
C ALA A 46 -1.20 -1.16 -5.53
N ILE A 47 -1.05 -1.90 -4.42
CA ILE A 47 0.27 -2.35 -3.95
C ILE A 47 0.96 -3.26 -4.97
N GLY A 48 0.20 -4.10 -5.68
CA GLY A 48 0.73 -4.96 -6.74
C GLY A 48 1.33 -4.18 -7.91
N HIS A 49 0.75 -3.02 -8.25
CA HIS A 49 1.33 -2.11 -9.22
C HIS A 49 2.62 -1.46 -8.70
N LEU A 50 2.61 -0.94 -7.47
CA LEU A 50 3.79 -0.35 -6.84
C LEU A 50 4.97 -1.33 -6.68
N LEU A 51 4.68 -2.59 -6.36
CA LEU A 51 5.68 -3.67 -6.29
C LEU A 51 6.31 -3.94 -7.67
N LYS A 52 5.50 -3.97 -8.73
CA LYS A 52 5.99 -4.17 -10.11
C LYS A 52 6.88 -3.02 -10.57
N GLU A 53 6.52 -1.79 -10.23
CA GLU A 53 7.30 -0.58 -10.50
C GLU A 53 8.51 -0.43 -9.55
N LYS A 54 8.70 -1.36 -8.61
CA LYS A 54 9.79 -1.38 -7.62
C LYS A 54 9.83 -0.12 -6.75
N LEU A 55 8.68 0.49 -6.50
CA LEU A 55 8.56 1.68 -5.63
C LEU A 55 8.43 1.31 -4.15
N ILE A 56 7.94 0.10 -3.86
CA ILE A 56 7.75 -0.41 -2.51
C ILE A 56 8.30 -1.84 -2.39
N GLU A 57 8.47 -2.27 -1.15
CA GLU A 57 8.70 -3.66 -0.76
C GLU A 57 7.60 -4.09 0.20
N GLN A 58 7.26 -5.38 0.18
CA GLN A 58 6.31 -5.98 1.10
C GLN A 58 7.01 -7.05 1.94
N THR A 59 6.81 -7.01 3.25
CA THR A 59 7.25 -8.05 4.19
C THR A 59 6.06 -8.53 5.02
N GLU A 60 6.27 -9.48 5.92
CA GLU A 60 5.21 -9.94 6.80
C GLU A 60 4.73 -8.82 7.74
N GLY A 61 3.48 -8.40 7.54
CA GLY A 61 2.83 -7.37 8.34
C GLY A 61 2.94 -5.93 7.81
N GLU A 62 3.80 -5.63 6.82
CA GLU A 62 3.97 -4.26 6.34
C GLU A 62 4.34 -4.12 4.85
N ILE A 63 4.03 -2.94 4.31
CA ILE A 63 4.63 -2.40 3.08
C ILE A 63 5.52 -1.21 3.43
N ARG A 64 6.61 -1.02 2.70
CA ARG A 64 7.55 0.10 2.91
C ARG A 64 8.10 0.65 1.61
N LEU A 65 8.51 1.92 1.58
CA LEU A 65 9.20 2.49 0.43
C LEU A 65 10.50 1.74 0.17
N LYS A 66 10.77 1.53 -1.12
CA LYS A 66 12.06 0.99 -1.54
C LYS A 66 13.09 2.11 -1.55
N SER A 67 14.23 1.87 -0.89
CA SER A 67 15.42 2.74 -0.90
C SER A 67 16.28 2.51 -2.14
#